data_AF-A0A2T9ZFF6-F1
#
_entry.id   AF-A0A2T9ZFF6-F1
#
_cell.length_a   1.000
_cell.length_b   1.000
_cell.length_c   1.000
_cell.angle_alpha   90.00
_cell.angle_beta   90.00
_cell.angle_gamma   90.00
#
_symmetry.space_group_name_H-M   'P 1'
#
loop_
_entity.id
_entity.type
_entity.pdbx_description
1 polymer ?
#
loop_
_entity_poly.entity_id
_entity_poly.type
_entity_poly.pdbx_seq_one_letter_code
_entity_poly.pdbx_strand_id
1 'polypeptide(L)'
;MQLLSSYTKPNSSKVQFTIGKIDAGMAVLLTNENQQIEFPSILLPQKVGVGSVVSVNVFKDVDEEAERSVRFDELQEAIYKIYGTNEPDPPVLKMRSITQTFVALEWAPLNLYQSDYKKLVLLKDNARLPIVLPNTLNSANSHPFVKVSGLDVDHEYTFKLVLETSSGVYESNDLVVRTRTLDNLKGICVCFGNFESAFVAQNSNEESDQAEGSKRKENPQIAKLKRTIDRIGAKWTEKITVDVTHLVCTIPGGLNYELASVYNIPVVKPEWLYTCESEKKLQPSLNYYLS
;
A
#
# COMPACT_ATOMS: atom_id res chain seq x y z
N MET A 1 -13.16 -9.72 -64.04
CA MET A 1 -11.88 -10.45 -64.11
C MET A 1 -11.90 -11.50 -63.02
N GLN A 2 -12.01 -12.77 -63.40
CA GLN A 2 -11.89 -13.92 -62.50
C GLN A 2 -10.44 -14.02 -62.02
N LEU A 3 -10.19 -13.85 -60.72
CA LEU A 3 -8.95 -14.29 -60.10
C LEU A 3 -9.10 -15.77 -59.74
N LEU A 4 -8.45 -16.61 -60.53
CA LEU A 4 -8.29 -18.04 -60.30
C LEU A 4 -7.55 -18.25 -58.97
N SER A 5 -8.30 -18.61 -57.93
CA SER A 5 -7.72 -19.21 -56.73
C SER A 5 -7.20 -20.59 -57.11
N SER A 6 -5.91 -20.67 -57.38
CA SER A 6 -5.21 -21.93 -57.58
C SER A 6 -5.15 -22.67 -56.24
N TYR A 7 -6.16 -23.50 -55.98
CA TYR A 7 -6.11 -24.52 -54.93
C TYR A 7 -4.99 -25.51 -55.27
N THR A 8 -3.77 -25.23 -54.80
CA THR A 8 -2.67 -26.18 -54.82
C THR A 8 -3.01 -27.30 -53.85
N LYS A 9 -3.25 -28.51 -54.37
CA LYS A 9 -3.39 -29.72 -53.55
C LYS A 9 -2.20 -29.79 -52.58
N PRO A 10 -2.42 -29.96 -51.26
CA PRO A 10 -1.33 -30.17 -50.33
C PRO A 10 -0.54 -31.41 -50.80
N ASN A 11 0.79 -31.33 -50.74
CA ASN A 11 1.67 -32.47 -50.98
C ASN A 11 1.40 -33.54 -49.90
N SER A 12 0.42 -34.40 -50.15
CA SER A 12 0.09 -35.51 -49.27
C SER A 12 1.01 -36.69 -49.59
N SER A 13 1.95 -37.00 -48.70
CA SER A 13 2.69 -38.24 -48.78
C SER A 13 1.85 -39.35 -48.15
N LYS A 14 1.37 -40.28 -48.97
CA LYS A 14 0.73 -41.51 -48.50
C LYS A 14 1.79 -42.61 -48.41
N VAL A 15 2.03 -43.10 -47.20
CA VAL A 15 3.01 -44.17 -46.96
C VAL A 15 2.29 -45.36 -46.32
N GLN A 16 2.60 -46.56 -46.82
CA GLN A 16 2.08 -47.81 -46.28
C GLN A 16 3.12 -48.45 -45.36
N PHE A 17 2.66 -48.92 -44.22
CA PHE A 17 3.49 -49.57 -43.21
C PHE A 17 2.90 -50.92 -42.84
N THR A 18 3.77 -51.89 -42.54
CA THR A 18 3.40 -53.19 -41.97
C THR A 18 3.73 -53.19 -40.48
N ILE A 19 2.80 -53.63 -39.64
CA ILE A 19 3.03 -53.76 -38.20
C ILE A 19 3.94 -54.97 -37.94
N GLY A 20 5.19 -54.72 -37.56
CA GLY A 20 6.15 -55.78 -37.22
C GLY A 20 5.99 -56.29 -35.79
N LYS A 21 5.74 -55.38 -34.83
CA LYS A 21 5.52 -55.71 -33.42
C LYS A 21 4.52 -54.73 -32.81
N ILE A 22 3.69 -55.19 -31.87
CA ILE A 22 2.81 -54.33 -31.10
C ILE A 22 2.91 -54.70 -29.62
N ASP A 23 3.22 -53.70 -28.80
CA ASP A 23 3.24 -53.79 -27.34
C ASP A 23 2.18 -52.82 -26.76
N ALA A 24 1.94 -52.88 -25.44
CA ALA A 24 0.90 -52.11 -24.77
C ALA A 24 1.03 -50.57 -24.86
N GLY A 25 2.18 -50.05 -25.29
CA GLY A 25 2.41 -48.60 -25.47
C GLY A 25 2.96 -48.18 -26.82
N MET A 26 3.76 -49.03 -27.47
CA MET A 26 4.43 -48.73 -28.73
C MET A 26 4.22 -49.85 -29.75
N ALA A 27 4.17 -49.48 -31.02
CA ALA A 27 4.17 -50.39 -32.16
C ALA A 27 5.37 -50.10 -33.06
N VAL A 28 5.89 -51.15 -33.68
CA VAL A 28 6.97 -51.07 -34.66
C VAL A 28 6.35 -51.20 -36.05
N LEU A 29 6.45 -50.12 -36.83
CA LEU A 29 5.98 -50.03 -38.21
C LEU A 29 7.16 -50.18 -39.17
N LEU A 30 7.01 -51.04 -40.18
CA LEU A 30 8.04 -51.34 -41.19
C LEU A 30 7.58 -50.85 -42.56
N THR A 31 8.43 -50.12 -43.27
CA THR A 31 8.20 -49.76 -44.68
C THR A 31 8.69 -50.85 -45.62
N ASN A 32 8.28 -50.77 -46.90
CA ASN A 32 8.80 -51.63 -47.96
C ASN A 32 10.30 -51.38 -48.27
N GLU A 33 10.85 -50.27 -47.76
CA GLU A 33 12.26 -49.88 -47.90
C GLU A 33 13.10 -50.29 -46.68
N ASN A 34 12.59 -51.22 -45.86
CA ASN A 34 13.21 -51.69 -44.61
C ASN A 34 13.48 -50.58 -43.58
N GLN A 35 12.71 -49.49 -43.61
CA GLN A 35 12.76 -48.48 -42.56
C GLN A 35 11.86 -48.89 -41.41
N GLN A 36 12.34 -48.64 -40.19
CA GLN A 36 11.62 -48.91 -38.95
C GLN A 36 11.18 -47.61 -38.31
N ILE A 37 9.89 -47.51 -37.95
CA ILE A 37 9.32 -46.38 -37.22
C ILE A 37 8.68 -46.89 -35.94
N GLU A 38 9.01 -46.26 -34.82
CA GLU A 38 8.30 -46.45 -33.56
C GLU A 38 7.09 -45.52 -33.51
N PHE A 39 5.90 -46.09 -33.33
CA PHE A 39 4.64 -45.35 -33.37
C PHE A 39 3.80 -45.67 -32.12
N PRO A 40 3.27 -44.67 -31.39
CA PRO A 40 2.43 -44.92 -30.23
C PRO A 40 1.23 -45.81 -30.58
N SER A 41 1.05 -46.92 -29.87
CA SER A 41 0.01 -47.91 -30.22
C SER A 41 -1.41 -47.35 -30.05
N ILE A 42 -1.58 -46.30 -29.23
CA ILE A 42 -2.86 -45.57 -29.04
C ILE A 42 -3.34 -44.79 -30.26
N LEU A 43 -2.41 -44.39 -31.14
CA LEU A 43 -2.73 -43.64 -32.37
C LEU A 43 -3.07 -44.58 -33.54
N LEU A 44 -2.93 -45.90 -33.37
CA LEU A 44 -3.31 -46.87 -34.38
C LEU A 44 -4.83 -47.15 -34.34
N PRO A 45 -5.44 -47.50 -35.48
CA PRO A 45 -6.85 -47.90 -35.51
C PRO A 45 -7.14 -49.12 -34.63
N GLN A 46 -8.36 -49.22 -34.12
CA GLN A 46 -8.78 -50.41 -33.38
C GLN A 46 -8.76 -51.66 -34.27
N LYS A 47 -8.42 -52.81 -33.69
CA LYS A 47 -8.36 -54.15 -34.35
C LYS A 47 -7.22 -54.36 -35.35
N VAL A 48 -6.13 -53.59 -35.26
CA VAL A 48 -4.88 -53.91 -35.98
C VAL A 48 -4.00 -54.84 -35.15
N GLY A 49 -3.37 -55.82 -35.79
CA GLY A 49 -2.46 -56.79 -35.16
C GLY A 49 -1.13 -56.91 -35.89
N VAL A 50 -0.23 -57.74 -35.37
CA VAL A 50 1.06 -58.03 -36.04
C VAL A 50 0.81 -58.58 -37.45
N GLY A 51 1.53 -58.04 -38.44
CA GLY A 51 1.37 -58.34 -39.86
C GLY A 51 0.28 -57.52 -40.58
N SER A 52 -0.47 -56.67 -39.88
CA SER A 52 -1.46 -55.79 -40.52
C SER A 52 -0.78 -54.65 -41.29
N VAL A 53 -1.34 -54.28 -42.44
CA VAL A 53 -0.87 -53.13 -43.23
C VAL A 53 -1.73 -51.92 -42.92
N VAL A 54 -1.09 -50.82 -42.50
CA VAL A 54 -1.72 -49.53 -42.21
C VAL A 54 -1.25 -48.48 -43.20
N SER A 55 -2.16 -47.60 -43.65
CA SER A 55 -1.81 -46.45 -44.49
C SER A 55 -1.82 -45.19 -43.63
N VAL A 56 -0.68 -44.50 -43.56
CA VAL A 56 -0.59 -43.20 -42.89
C VAL A 56 -0.56 -42.13 -43.97
N ASN A 57 -1.52 -41.21 -43.87
CA ASN A 57 -1.55 -40.02 -44.70
C ASN A 57 -0.98 -38.86 -43.89
N VAL A 58 0.14 -38.32 -44.34
CA VAL A 58 0.75 -37.14 -43.73
C VAL A 58 0.55 -35.97 -44.69
N PHE A 59 -0.07 -34.91 -44.19
CA PHE A 59 -0.21 -33.65 -44.90
C PHE A 59 -0.02 -32.50 -43.92
N LYS A 60 0.39 -31.37 -44.46
CA LYS A 60 0.54 -30.13 -43.70
C LYS A 60 -0.83 -29.50 -43.50
N ASP A 61 -1.25 -29.35 -42.24
CA ASP A 61 -2.49 -28.65 -41.88
C ASP A 61 -2.21 -27.16 -41.73
N VAL A 62 -2.44 -26.42 -42.81
CA VAL A 62 -2.14 -24.97 -42.86
C VAL A 62 -3.17 -24.17 -42.08
N ASP A 63 -4.41 -24.65 -41.97
CA ASP A 63 -5.48 -23.97 -41.28
C ASP A 63 -5.24 -24.03 -39.76
N GLU A 64 -4.87 -25.21 -39.23
CA GLU A 64 -4.51 -25.38 -37.82
C GLU A 64 -3.23 -24.60 -37.46
N GLU A 65 -2.23 -24.54 -38.37
CA GLU A 65 -1.04 -23.69 -38.16
C GLU A 65 -1.40 -22.21 -38.04
N ALA A 66 -2.29 -21.72 -38.90
CA ALA A 66 -2.75 -20.33 -38.87
C ALA A 66 -3.52 -20.02 -37.59
N GLU A 67 -4.47 -20.88 -37.18
CA GLU A 67 -5.24 -20.70 -35.93
C GLU A 67 -4.31 -20.70 -34.71
N ARG A 68 -3.33 -21.61 -34.67
CA ARG A 68 -2.38 -21.71 -33.57
C ARG A 68 -1.43 -20.52 -33.49
N SER A 69 -1.06 -19.94 -34.64
CA SER A 69 -0.28 -18.70 -34.69
C SER A 69 -1.06 -17.53 -34.12
N VAL A 70 -2.34 -17.37 -34.51
CA VAL A 70 -3.21 -16.32 -33.98
C VAL A 70 -3.36 -16.45 -32.47
N ARG A 71 -3.65 -17.66 -31.97
CA ARG A 71 -3.77 -17.91 -30.53
C ARG A 71 -2.48 -17.62 -29.76
N PHE A 72 -1.32 -17.91 -30.37
CA PHE A 72 -0.02 -17.58 -29.78
C PHE A 72 0.15 -16.06 -29.64
N ASP A 73 -0.14 -15.31 -30.71
CA ASP A 73 -0.01 -13.86 -30.72
C ASP A 73 -0.98 -13.19 -29.72
N GLU A 74 -2.23 -13.67 -29.65
CA GLU A 74 -3.21 -13.22 -28.67
C GLU A 74 -2.72 -13.41 -27.22
N LEU A 75 -2.11 -14.57 -26.94
CA LEU A 75 -1.55 -14.86 -25.61
C LEU A 75 -0.36 -13.94 -25.30
N GLN A 76 0.55 -13.72 -26.26
CA GLN A 76 1.68 -12.82 -26.09
C GLN A 76 1.21 -11.39 -25.82
N GLU A 77 0.22 -10.90 -26.57
CA GLU A 77 -0.35 -9.58 -26.39
C GLU A 77 -1.04 -9.44 -25.02
N ALA A 78 -1.76 -10.47 -24.57
CA ALA A 78 -2.37 -10.48 -23.24
C ALA A 78 -1.31 -10.40 -22.13
N ILE A 79 -0.23 -11.18 -22.22
CA ILE A 79 0.88 -11.14 -21.26
C ILE A 79 1.52 -9.75 -21.25
N TYR A 80 1.81 -9.19 -22.43
CA TYR A 80 2.37 -7.85 -22.56
C TYR A 80 1.46 -6.78 -21.94
N LYS A 81 0.15 -6.84 -22.18
CA LYS A 81 -0.82 -5.91 -21.60
C LYS A 81 -0.86 -5.96 -20.09
N ILE A 82 -0.75 -7.15 -19.49
CA ILE A 82 -0.84 -7.31 -18.03
C ILE A 82 0.46 -6.89 -17.33
N TYR A 83 1.62 -7.30 -17.85
CA TYR A 83 2.89 -7.16 -17.14
C TYR A 83 3.84 -6.10 -17.70
N GLY A 84 3.63 -5.67 -18.95
CA GLY A 84 4.58 -4.82 -19.69
C GLY A 84 4.10 -3.39 -19.95
N THR A 85 2.88 -3.02 -19.55
CA THR A 85 2.29 -1.70 -19.87
C THR A 85 2.42 -0.68 -18.75
N ASN A 86 2.25 -1.10 -17.49
CA ASN A 86 2.16 -0.20 -16.36
C ASN A 86 3.37 -0.39 -15.43
N GLU A 87 4.13 0.68 -15.26
CA GLU A 87 5.18 0.77 -14.25
C GLU A 87 4.61 1.35 -12.94
N PRO A 88 5.23 1.04 -11.79
CA PRO A 88 4.87 1.66 -10.52
C PRO A 88 4.79 3.19 -10.59
N ASP A 89 3.76 3.74 -9.98
CA ASP A 89 3.63 5.19 -9.86
C ASP A 89 4.69 5.71 -8.86
N PRO A 90 5.38 6.83 -9.16
CA PRO A 90 6.25 7.47 -8.19
C PRO A 90 5.48 7.89 -6.93
N PRO A 91 6.06 7.70 -5.73
CA PRO A 91 5.40 8.08 -4.50
C PRO A 91 5.19 9.60 -4.46
N VAL A 92 4.04 10.07 -3.95
CA VAL A 92 3.78 11.51 -3.81
C VAL A 92 3.82 11.89 -2.34
N LEU A 93 4.77 12.73 -1.95
CA LEU A 93 5.00 13.16 -0.58
C LEU A 93 4.34 14.52 -0.32
N LYS A 94 3.62 14.62 0.80
CA LYS A 94 2.90 15.80 1.25
C LYS A 94 3.22 16.13 2.71
N MET A 95 3.19 17.42 3.03
CA MET A 95 3.28 17.88 4.41
C MET A 95 1.90 17.76 5.05
N ARG A 96 1.78 16.92 6.10
CA ARG A 96 0.56 16.81 6.91
C ARG A 96 0.50 17.90 7.98
N SER A 97 1.55 17.99 8.79
CA SER A 97 1.65 18.97 9.86
C SER A 97 3.11 19.30 10.17
N ILE A 98 3.30 20.42 10.87
CA ILE A 98 4.63 20.95 11.17
C ILE A 98 4.61 21.68 12.51
N THR A 99 5.70 21.61 13.23
CA THR A 99 5.90 22.38 14.46
C THR A 99 7.26 23.05 14.40
N GLN A 100 7.74 23.50 15.55
CA GLN A 100 9.06 24.10 15.70
C GLN A 100 10.17 23.08 15.54
N THR A 101 9.96 21.83 15.98
CA THR A 101 11.04 20.82 16.06
C THR A 101 10.67 19.47 15.44
N PHE A 102 9.49 19.35 14.85
CA PHE A 102 9.12 18.16 14.09
C PHE A 102 8.24 18.49 12.89
N VAL A 103 8.26 17.59 11.90
CA VAL A 103 7.35 17.60 10.74
C VAL A 103 6.68 16.23 10.66
N ALA A 104 5.36 16.20 10.45
CA ALA A 104 4.64 14.99 10.06
C ALA A 104 4.43 15.03 8.54
N LEU A 105 4.92 13.99 7.88
CA LEU A 105 4.83 13.79 6.45
C LEU A 105 3.82 12.69 6.16
N GLU A 106 3.09 12.81 5.06
CA GLU A 106 2.20 11.77 4.56
C GLU A 106 2.41 11.56 3.07
N TRP A 107 2.11 10.36 2.57
CA TRP A 107 2.19 10.06 1.15
C TRP A 107 0.87 9.55 0.59
N ALA A 108 0.68 9.74 -0.72
CA ALA A 108 -0.45 9.13 -1.42
C ALA A 108 -0.32 7.59 -1.42
N PRO A 109 -1.44 6.84 -1.47
CA PRO A 109 -1.39 5.39 -1.58
C PRO A 109 -0.48 4.94 -2.73
N LEU A 110 0.43 4.03 -2.42
CA LEU A 110 1.40 3.50 -3.36
C LEU A 110 0.71 2.51 -4.30
N ASN A 111 0.85 2.73 -5.60
CA ASN A 111 0.36 1.85 -6.65
C ASN A 111 1.54 1.24 -7.40
N LEU A 112 1.74 -0.07 -7.23
CA LEU A 112 2.87 -0.78 -7.80
C LEU A 112 2.48 -1.64 -9.02
N TYR A 113 1.19 -1.68 -9.39
CA TYR A 113 0.67 -2.59 -10.40
C TYR A 113 1.11 -4.05 -10.17
N GLN A 114 1.95 -4.60 -11.04
CA GLN A 114 2.47 -5.98 -10.95
C GLN A 114 3.84 -6.07 -10.24
N SER A 115 4.39 -4.94 -9.79
CA SER A 115 5.67 -4.91 -9.11
C SER A 115 5.54 -5.17 -7.61
N ASP A 116 6.55 -5.84 -7.05
CA ASP A 116 6.62 -6.10 -5.63
C ASP A 116 7.22 -4.91 -4.89
N TYR A 117 6.66 -4.62 -3.72
CA TYR A 117 7.24 -3.68 -2.77
C TYR A 117 8.50 -4.27 -2.16
N LYS A 118 9.65 -3.57 -2.27
CA LYS A 118 10.85 -3.95 -1.53
C LYS A 118 11.05 -3.08 -0.30
N LYS A 119 11.02 -1.76 -0.48
CA LYS A 119 11.45 -0.83 0.57
C LYS A 119 11.00 0.60 0.30
N LEU A 120 10.74 1.35 1.36
CA LEU A 120 10.53 2.79 1.33
C LEU A 120 11.55 3.47 2.24
N VAL A 121 12.12 4.57 1.77
CA VAL A 121 13.15 5.34 2.48
C VAL A 121 12.79 6.81 2.47
N LEU A 122 12.97 7.49 3.59
CA LEU A 122 12.86 8.95 3.68
C LEU A 122 14.25 9.59 3.67
N LEU A 123 14.42 10.57 2.80
CA LEU A 123 15.59 11.43 2.71
C LEU A 123 15.25 12.80 3.27
N LYS A 124 16.22 13.38 3.98
CA LYS A 124 16.25 14.77 4.46
C LYS A 124 17.54 15.40 3.94
N ASP A 125 17.42 16.47 3.16
CA ASP A 125 18.54 17.19 2.55
C ASP A 125 19.50 16.23 1.80
N ASN A 126 18.91 15.32 1.02
CA ASN A 126 19.59 14.24 0.28
C ASN A 126 20.29 13.18 1.14
N ALA A 127 20.23 13.27 2.48
CA ALA A 127 20.73 12.24 3.39
C ALA A 127 19.60 11.31 3.84
N ARG A 128 19.88 10.00 3.87
CA ARG A 128 18.93 9.00 4.37
C ARG A 128 18.73 9.16 5.88
N LEU A 129 17.48 9.30 6.30
CA LEU A 129 17.15 9.29 7.73
C LEU A 129 17.10 7.86 8.28
N PRO A 130 17.58 7.61 9.51
CA PRO A 130 17.51 6.31 10.18
C PRO A 130 16.12 6.05 10.78
N ILE A 131 15.06 6.37 10.04
CA ILE A 131 13.68 6.13 10.45
C ILE A 131 13.20 4.84 9.77
N VAL A 132 12.61 3.95 10.56
CA VAL A 132 12.01 2.71 10.06
C VAL A 132 10.66 3.04 9.45
N LEU A 133 10.57 2.97 8.13
CA LEU A 133 9.31 3.05 7.39
C LEU A 133 8.69 1.65 7.25
N PRO A 134 7.38 1.57 6.91
CA PRO A 134 6.69 0.31 6.68
C PRO A 134 7.47 -0.63 5.74
N ASN A 135 7.49 -1.91 6.06
CA ASN A 135 8.22 -2.94 5.29
C ASN A 135 7.35 -3.71 4.29
N THR A 136 6.04 -3.42 4.24
CA THR A 136 5.09 -4.04 3.33
C THR A 136 4.19 -2.99 2.69
N LEU A 137 3.70 -3.25 1.47
CA LEU A 137 2.78 -2.36 0.77
C LEU A 137 1.50 -2.08 1.59
N ASN A 138 0.93 -3.12 2.19
CA ASN A 138 -0.29 -2.99 3.00
C ASN A 138 -0.07 -2.06 4.20
N SER A 139 1.05 -2.22 4.91
CA SER A 139 1.39 -1.32 6.03
C SER A 139 1.66 0.11 5.54
N ALA A 140 2.38 0.27 4.42
CA ALA A 140 2.65 1.57 3.81
C ALA A 140 1.39 2.33 3.37
N ASN A 141 0.35 1.61 2.92
CA ASN A 141 -0.92 2.20 2.51
C ASN A 141 -1.92 2.35 3.67
N SER A 142 -1.83 1.52 4.71
CA SER A 142 -2.71 1.61 5.89
C SER A 142 -2.26 2.71 6.86
N HIS A 143 -0.96 2.98 6.93
CA HIS A 143 -0.35 4.03 7.75
C HIS A 143 0.59 4.89 6.90
N PRO A 144 0.06 5.70 5.96
CA PRO A 144 0.86 6.40 4.97
C PRO A 144 1.46 7.70 5.51
N PHE A 145 2.08 7.64 6.70
CA PHE A 145 2.65 8.81 7.36
C PHE A 145 3.89 8.47 8.18
N VAL A 146 4.69 9.50 8.44
CA VAL A 146 5.87 9.42 9.31
C VAL A 146 6.11 10.76 10.01
N LYS A 147 6.54 10.70 11.27
CA LYS A 147 6.92 11.89 12.05
C LYS A 147 8.43 11.99 12.15
N VAL A 148 8.99 13.09 11.66
CA VAL A 148 10.42 13.41 11.76
C VAL A 148 10.61 14.41 12.88
N SER A 149 11.26 14.01 13.97
CA SER A 149 11.50 14.84 15.15
C SER A 149 12.98 15.25 15.25
N GLY A 150 13.30 16.20 16.13
CA GLY A 150 14.68 16.67 16.34
C GLY A 150 15.16 17.63 15.25
N LEU A 151 14.24 18.39 14.68
CA LEU A 151 14.53 19.44 13.73
C LEU A 151 14.83 20.77 14.44
N ASP A 152 15.65 21.61 13.82
CA ASP A 152 15.96 22.95 14.30
C ASP A 152 14.76 23.88 14.11
N VAL A 153 14.65 24.89 14.97
CA VAL A 153 13.60 25.91 14.93
C VAL A 153 13.89 26.90 13.81
N ASP A 154 12.84 27.27 13.06
CA ASP A 154 12.92 28.21 11.94
C ASP A 154 13.97 27.85 10.87
N HIS A 155 14.08 26.56 10.57
CA HIS A 155 15.03 26.03 9.60
C HIS A 155 14.30 25.36 8.43
N GLU A 156 14.86 25.52 7.23
CA GLU A 156 14.34 24.95 6.00
C GLU A 156 14.98 23.59 5.73
N TYR A 157 14.15 22.60 5.43
CA TYR A 157 14.56 21.24 5.12
C TYR A 157 13.89 20.77 3.84
N THR A 158 14.57 19.92 3.08
CA THR A 158 13.99 19.25 1.91
C THR A 158 13.79 17.77 2.20
N PHE A 159 12.57 17.27 1.98
CA PHE A 159 12.21 15.87 2.16
C PHE A 159 11.85 15.20 0.84
N LYS A 160 12.24 13.94 0.69
CA LYS A 160 11.90 13.09 -0.46
C LYS A 160 11.73 11.64 -0.02
N LEU A 161 10.79 10.92 -0.61
CA LEU A 161 10.67 9.47 -0.50
C LEU A 161 11.37 8.78 -1.67
N VAL A 162 12.04 7.68 -1.38
CA VAL A 162 12.59 6.75 -2.37
C VAL A 162 11.93 5.40 -2.16
N LEU A 163 11.21 4.96 -3.19
CA LEU A 163 10.50 3.69 -3.25
C LEU A 163 11.30 2.70 -4.11
N GLU A 164 11.77 1.63 -3.50
CA GLU A 164 12.43 0.52 -4.19
C GLU A 164 11.40 -0.61 -4.45
N THR A 165 11.27 -1.04 -5.71
CA THR A 165 10.35 -2.10 -6.15
C THR A 165 11.08 -3.20 -6.91
N SER A 166 10.38 -4.27 -7.32
CA SER A 166 10.93 -5.26 -8.26
C SER A 166 11.31 -4.66 -9.61
N SER A 167 10.59 -3.63 -10.07
CA SER A 167 10.76 -3.00 -11.39
C SER A 167 11.68 -1.77 -11.39
N GLY A 168 12.17 -1.30 -10.24
CA GLY A 168 13.10 -0.16 -10.21
C GLY A 168 13.08 0.64 -8.92
N VAL A 169 13.62 1.86 -9.00
CA VAL A 169 13.66 2.83 -7.90
C VAL A 169 12.95 4.10 -8.36
N TYR A 170 12.00 4.56 -7.56
CA TYR A 170 11.12 5.68 -7.88
C TYR A 170 11.22 6.74 -6.78
N GLU A 171 11.47 7.98 -7.18
CA GLU A 171 11.61 9.11 -6.27
C GLU A 171 10.32 9.94 -6.21
N SER A 172 10.01 10.48 -5.04
CA SER A 172 8.92 11.45 -4.92
C SER A 172 9.30 12.84 -5.41
N ASN A 173 8.29 13.71 -5.46
CA ASN A 173 8.51 15.15 -5.48
C ASN A 173 9.40 15.61 -4.31
N ASP A 174 10.19 16.66 -4.55
CA ASP A 174 10.92 17.38 -3.51
C ASP A 174 9.94 18.21 -2.69
N LEU A 175 9.92 18.00 -1.38
CA LEU A 175 9.07 18.72 -0.45
C LEU A 175 9.91 19.61 0.46
N VAL A 176 9.96 20.90 0.13
CA VAL A 176 10.65 21.91 0.94
C VAL A 176 9.72 22.39 2.06
N VAL A 177 10.22 22.36 3.29
CA VAL A 177 9.45 22.66 4.50
C VAL A 177 10.30 23.48 5.47
N ARG A 178 9.78 24.60 5.94
CA ARG A 178 10.44 25.43 6.99
C ARG A 178 9.74 25.26 8.32
N THR A 179 10.46 24.79 9.34
CA THR A 179 9.94 24.63 10.71
C THR A 179 9.47 25.97 11.28
N ARG A 180 8.57 25.90 12.26
CA ARG A 180 7.93 27.10 12.81
C ARG A 180 8.83 27.83 13.80
N THR A 181 8.64 29.14 13.94
CA THR A 181 9.18 29.93 15.05
C THR A 181 8.44 29.61 16.35
N LEU A 182 9.05 29.96 17.49
CA LEU A 182 8.42 29.76 18.81
C LEU A 182 7.15 30.61 19.02
N ASP A 183 7.05 31.74 18.32
CA ASP A 183 5.91 32.66 18.43
C ASP A 183 4.72 32.21 17.55
N ASN A 184 4.93 31.20 16.68
CA ASN A 184 3.88 30.64 15.84
C ASN A 184 3.21 29.43 16.51
N LEU A 185 2.06 29.68 17.15
CA LEU A 185 1.28 28.69 17.88
C LEU A 185 0.38 27.80 17.00
N LYS A 186 0.31 28.06 15.68
CA LYS A 186 -0.59 27.33 14.76
C LYS A 186 -0.24 25.85 14.58
N GLY A 187 0.96 25.46 15.01
CA GLY A 187 1.40 24.05 15.01
C GLY A 187 0.92 23.24 16.20
N ILE A 188 0.36 23.87 17.22
CA ILE A 188 -0.18 23.18 18.36
C ILE A 188 -1.44 22.41 17.92
N CYS A 189 -1.44 21.11 18.21
CA CYS A 189 -2.61 20.25 18.12
C CYS A 189 -2.83 19.59 19.47
N VAL A 190 -3.97 19.87 20.11
CA VAL A 190 -4.29 19.39 21.46
C VAL A 190 -5.29 18.25 21.40
N CYS A 191 -5.04 17.20 22.16
CA CYS A 191 -6.06 16.21 22.51
C CYS A 191 -6.51 16.43 23.96
N PHE A 192 -7.77 16.11 24.26
CA PHE A 192 -8.33 16.24 25.61
C PHE A 192 -8.34 14.88 26.32
N GLY A 193 -7.79 14.84 27.53
CA GLY A 193 -7.90 13.69 28.43
C GLY A 193 -9.02 13.89 29.46
N ASN A 194 -8.86 13.29 30.63
CA ASN A 194 -9.86 13.40 31.69
C ASN A 194 -9.73 14.75 32.42
N PHE A 195 -10.88 15.37 32.69
CA PHE A 195 -11.00 16.61 33.44
C PHE A 195 -11.80 16.35 34.70
N GLU A 196 -11.42 17.01 35.78
CA GLU A 196 -12.20 17.02 37.01
C GLU A 196 -13.57 17.64 36.70
N SER A 197 -14.61 16.89 37.06
CA SER A 197 -15.98 17.35 36.90
C SER A 197 -16.24 18.41 37.98
N ALA A 198 -16.62 19.62 37.57
CA ALA A 198 -17.07 20.66 38.49
C ALA A 198 -18.38 20.31 39.24
N PHE A 199 -18.89 19.08 39.12
CA PHE A 199 -20.13 18.60 39.75
C PHE A 199 -19.93 17.56 40.86
N VAL A 200 -18.71 17.32 41.36
CA VAL A 200 -18.52 16.50 42.58
C VAL A 200 -18.78 17.35 43.84
N ALA A 201 -20.00 17.87 43.96
CA ALA A 201 -20.56 18.34 45.22
C ALA A 201 -22.07 18.52 45.06
N GLN A 202 -22.80 17.44 44.78
CA GLN A 202 -24.08 17.16 45.45
C GLN A 202 -24.61 15.77 45.10
N ASN A 203 -24.61 14.95 46.15
CA ASN A 203 -25.51 13.85 46.45
C ASN A 203 -25.34 12.53 45.69
N SER A 204 -24.77 11.57 46.42
CA SER A 204 -25.28 10.20 46.48
C SER A 204 -26.81 10.21 46.55
N ASN A 205 -27.45 9.75 45.49
CA ASN A 205 -28.56 8.79 45.49
C ASN A 205 -29.23 8.85 44.11
N GLU A 206 -29.49 7.67 43.59
CA GLU A 206 -30.62 7.27 42.76
C GLU A 206 -30.23 6.32 41.63
N GLU A 207 -30.95 5.22 41.67
CA GLU A 207 -30.87 4.03 40.87
C GLU A 207 -31.23 4.29 39.40
N SER A 208 -30.86 3.29 38.62
CA SER A 208 -31.26 3.00 37.24
C SER A 208 -32.52 3.74 36.74
N ASP A 209 -32.37 4.42 35.60
CA ASP A 209 -33.29 4.20 34.49
C ASP A 209 -32.64 4.53 33.13
N GLN A 210 -32.87 3.63 32.19
CA GLN A 210 -32.41 3.68 30.81
C GLN A 210 -33.16 4.77 30.05
N ALA A 211 -32.43 5.69 29.39
CA ALA A 211 -32.97 6.46 28.27
C ALA A 211 -31.85 6.92 27.33
N GLU A 212 -31.89 6.41 26.11
CA GLU A 212 -31.10 6.86 24.97
C GLU A 212 -31.34 8.35 24.68
N GLY A 213 -30.26 9.09 24.37
CA GLY A 213 -30.37 10.46 23.84
C GLY A 213 -29.89 11.60 24.75
N SER A 214 -29.04 11.35 25.75
CA SER A 214 -28.42 12.43 26.53
C SER A 214 -27.22 13.05 25.78
N LYS A 215 -27.41 14.26 25.20
CA LYS A 215 -26.30 15.16 24.85
C LYS A 215 -25.49 15.40 26.13
N ARG A 216 -24.36 14.70 26.30
CA ARG A 216 -23.40 14.97 27.39
C ARG A 216 -23.11 16.46 27.40
N LYS A 217 -23.50 17.16 28.48
CA LYS A 217 -23.09 18.55 28.69
C LYS A 217 -21.56 18.59 28.63
N GLU A 218 -21.03 19.35 27.67
CA GLU A 218 -19.60 19.55 27.51
C GLU A 218 -19.01 20.18 28.79
N ASN A 219 -17.87 19.67 29.26
CA ASN A 219 -17.22 20.22 30.45
C ASN A 219 -16.85 21.70 30.18
N PRO A 220 -17.27 22.65 31.05
CA PRO A 220 -17.03 24.08 30.84
C PRO A 220 -15.55 24.44 30.68
N GLN A 221 -14.64 23.66 31.28
CA GLN A 221 -13.20 23.83 31.14
C GLN A 221 -12.70 23.46 29.73
N ILE A 222 -13.24 22.38 29.15
CA ILE A 222 -12.93 21.98 27.77
C ILE A 222 -13.45 23.05 26.80
N ALA A 223 -14.65 23.58 27.01
CA ALA A 223 -15.20 24.65 26.19
C ALA A 223 -14.32 25.92 26.23
N LYS A 224 -13.77 26.27 27.40
CA LYS A 224 -12.81 27.39 27.53
C LYS A 224 -11.49 27.12 26.81
N LEU A 225 -10.98 25.89 26.89
CA LEU A 225 -9.77 25.49 26.17
C LEU A 225 -9.98 25.55 24.66
N LYS A 226 -11.07 25.02 24.12
CA LYS A 226 -11.39 25.11 22.69
C LYS A 226 -11.37 26.55 22.17
N ARG A 227 -12.01 27.49 22.88
CA ARG A 227 -11.96 28.93 22.55
C ARG A 227 -10.54 29.49 22.54
N THR A 228 -9.70 29.03 23.48
CA THR A 228 -8.29 29.46 23.57
C THR A 228 -7.49 28.94 22.37
N ILE A 229 -7.68 27.66 22.00
CA ILE A 229 -7.09 27.03 20.82
C ILE A 229 -7.48 27.79 19.54
N ASP A 230 -8.76 28.14 19.41
CA ASP A 230 -9.26 28.89 18.26
C ASP A 230 -8.62 30.29 18.18
N ARG A 231 -8.48 30.99 19.31
CA ARG A 231 -7.86 32.33 19.37
C ARG A 231 -6.39 32.34 18.95
N ILE A 232 -5.63 31.31 19.32
CA ILE A 232 -4.21 31.18 18.94
C ILE A 232 -4.01 30.52 17.56
N GLY A 233 -5.09 30.13 16.89
CA GLY A 233 -5.06 29.48 15.57
C GLY A 233 -4.50 28.06 15.58
N ALA A 234 -4.55 27.40 16.73
CA ALA A 234 -4.15 26.00 16.92
C ALA A 234 -5.30 25.05 16.54
N LYS A 235 -5.07 23.74 16.66
CA LYS A 235 -6.07 22.70 16.37
C LYS A 235 -6.33 21.83 17.60
N TRP A 236 -7.47 21.16 17.62
CA TRP A 236 -7.78 20.15 18.63
C TRP A 236 -8.45 18.92 18.04
N THR A 237 -8.29 17.78 18.72
CA THR A 237 -8.90 16.49 18.36
C THR A 237 -9.44 15.78 19.59
N GLU A 238 -10.46 14.95 19.44
CA GLU A 238 -11.00 14.15 20.54
C GLU A 238 -10.19 12.88 20.81
N LYS A 239 -9.45 12.40 19.81
CA LYS A 239 -8.63 11.19 19.87
C LYS A 239 -7.18 11.52 19.60
N ILE A 240 -6.28 10.74 20.20
CA ILE A 240 -4.86 10.79 19.90
C ILE A 240 -4.62 10.39 18.44
N THR A 241 -3.99 11.28 17.68
CA THR A 241 -3.52 11.05 16.31
C THR A 241 -2.05 11.45 16.21
N VAL A 242 -1.38 11.14 15.10
CA VAL A 242 0.03 11.50 14.88
C VAL A 242 0.30 13.02 14.94
N ASP A 243 -0.72 13.83 14.63
CA ASP A 243 -0.60 15.29 14.64
C ASP A 243 -0.67 15.88 16.03
N VAL A 244 -1.16 15.11 17.03
CA VAL A 244 -1.31 15.60 18.40
C VAL A 244 0.06 15.92 18.98
N THR A 245 0.19 17.17 19.41
CA THR A 245 1.41 17.70 20.03
C THR A 245 1.39 17.55 21.53
N HIS A 246 0.21 17.71 22.16
CA HIS A 246 0.04 17.73 23.60
C HIS A 246 -1.29 17.10 23.96
N LEU A 247 -1.29 16.25 25.00
CA LEU A 247 -2.51 15.84 25.67
C LEU A 247 -2.74 16.80 26.84
N VAL A 248 -3.90 17.43 26.90
CA VAL A 248 -4.30 18.31 28.00
C VAL A 248 -5.31 17.59 28.89
N CYS A 249 -4.98 17.42 30.16
CA CYS A 249 -5.86 16.81 31.15
C CYS A 249 -5.58 17.34 32.57
N THR A 250 -6.53 17.15 33.49
CA THR A 250 -6.31 17.44 34.92
C THR A 250 -6.18 16.17 35.75
N ILE A 251 -6.66 15.03 35.23
CA ILE A 251 -6.60 13.72 35.89
C ILE A 251 -5.90 12.74 34.95
N PRO A 252 -4.92 11.95 35.42
CA PRO A 252 -4.31 10.90 34.62
C PRO A 252 -5.29 9.74 34.38
N GLY A 253 -5.15 9.08 33.23
CA GLY A 253 -5.91 7.88 32.89
C GLY A 253 -6.90 8.03 31.72
N GLY A 254 -7.41 6.88 31.29
CA GLY A 254 -8.22 6.74 30.08
C GLY A 254 -7.39 6.51 28.81
N LEU A 255 -8.08 6.10 27.74
CA LEU A 255 -7.46 5.67 26.48
C LEU A 255 -6.48 6.72 25.90
N ASN A 256 -6.87 8.00 25.90
CA ASN A 256 -6.00 9.06 25.37
C ASN A 256 -4.71 9.25 26.19
N TYR A 257 -4.76 9.06 27.52
CA TYR A 257 -3.59 9.18 28.39
C TYR A 257 -2.60 8.03 28.18
N GLU A 258 -3.13 6.81 28.09
CA GLU A 258 -2.33 5.61 27.81
C GLU A 258 -1.65 5.71 26.43
N LEU A 259 -2.41 6.10 25.39
CA LEU A 259 -1.86 6.31 24.05
C LEU A 259 -0.84 7.45 24.00
N ALA A 260 -1.10 8.58 24.69
CA ALA A 260 -0.14 9.67 24.75
C ALA A 260 1.18 9.21 25.38
N SER A 261 1.12 8.39 26.43
CA SER A 261 2.31 7.81 27.07
C SER A 261 3.07 6.90 26.12
N VAL A 262 2.38 5.98 25.42
CA VAL A 262 2.98 5.07 24.42
C VAL A 262 3.65 5.84 23.29
N TYR A 263 3.05 6.93 22.83
CA TYR A 263 3.57 7.76 21.74
C TYR A 263 4.52 8.89 22.20
N ASN A 264 4.88 8.93 23.49
CA ASN A 264 5.70 9.99 24.09
C ASN A 264 5.17 11.40 23.79
N ILE A 265 3.85 11.57 23.78
CA ILE A 265 3.17 12.85 23.66
C ILE A 265 3.16 13.50 25.06
N PRO A 266 3.68 14.73 25.21
CA PRO A 266 3.62 15.47 26.47
C PRO A 266 2.19 15.56 27.04
N VAL A 267 2.02 15.15 28.29
CA VAL A 267 0.74 15.27 29.02
C VAL A 267 0.83 16.43 29.98
N VAL A 268 0.07 17.49 29.72
CA VAL A 268 0.18 18.78 30.43
C VAL A 268 -1.15 19.21 31.04
N LYS A 269 -1.06 20.04 32.08
CA LYS A 269 -2.20 20.72 32.68
C LYS A 269 -2.69 21.88 31.79
N PRO A 270 -3.97 22.28 31.89
CA PRO A 270 -4.58 23.36 31.10
C PRO A 270 -3.85 24.70 31.12
N GLU A 271 -3.14 25.00 32.20
CA GLU A 271 -2.36 26.23 32.41
C GLU A 271 -1.29 26.43 31.32
N TRP A 272 -0.77 25.34 30.75
CA TRP A 272 0.20 25.39 29.66
C TRP A 272 -0.35 26.16 28.47
N LEU A 273 -1.59 25.85 28.06
CA LEU A 273 -2.20 26.48 26.89
C LEU A 273 -2.52 27.96 27.16
N TYR A 274 -3.00 28.27 28.36
CA TYR A 274 -3.26 29.66 28.75
C TYR A 274 -1.98 30.50 28.78
N THR A 275 -0.87 29.92 29.24
CA THR A 275 0.43 30.61 29.24
C THR A 275 0.95 30.78 27.81
N CYS A 276 0.77 29.78 26.92
CA CYS A 276 1.10 29.93 25.51
C CYS A 276 0.34 31.09 24.86
N GLU A 277 -0.95 31.25 25.18
CA GLU A 277 -1.77 32.37 24.70
C GLU A 277 -1.30 33.72 25.26
N SER A 278 -1.06 33.83 26.57
CA SER A 278 -0.70 35.10 27.21
C SER A 278 0.66 35.61 26.74
N GLU A 279 1.66 34.72 26.69
CA GLU A 279 3.02 35.04 26.27
C GLU A 279 3.18 35.10 24.75
N LYS A 280 2.14 34.70 23.98
CA LYS A 280 2.15 34.58 22.51
C LYS A 280 3.32 33.75 21.99
N LYS A 281 3.75 32.77 22.78
CA LYS A 281 4.94 31.96 22.53
C LYS A 281 4.78 30.58 23.12
N LEU A 282 5.27 29.57 22.40
CA LEU A 282 5.24 28.18 22.84
C LEU A 282 6.02 28.02 24.14
N GLN A 283 5.36 27.45 25.16
CA GLN A 283 5.96 27.21 26.46
C GLN A 283 6.53 25.78 26.58
N PRO A 284 7.63 25.56 27.33
CA PRO A 284 8.13 24.23 27.62
C PRO A 284 7.12 23.40 28.42
N SER A 285 6.86 22.17 28.00
CA SER A 285 5.84 21.29 28.60
C SER A 285 6.19 20.83 30.02
N LEU A 286 7.49 20.72 30.34
CA LEU A 286 8.00 20.12 31.59
C LEU A 286 7.42 20.75 32.85
N ASN A 287 7.22 22.08 32.86
CA ASN A 287 6.71 22.81 34.03
C ASN A 287 5.20 22.59 34.26
N TYR A 288 4.53 21.90 33.34
CA TYR A 288 3.08 21.74 33.33
C TYR A 288 2.66 20.27 33.35
N TYR A 289 3.58 19.34 33.56
CA TYR A 289 3.21 17.93 33.72
C TYR A 289 2.32 17.71 34.95
N LEU A 290 1.47 16.68 34.86
CA LEU A 290 0.73 16.20 36.00
C LEU A 290 1.75 15.55 36.94
N SER A 291 1.94 16.19 38.10
CA SER A 291 2.75 15.70 39.22
C SER A 291 2.14 14.44 39.83
#